data_AF-A0A354GZK8-F1
#
_entry.id   AF-A0A354GZK8-F1
#
_cell.length_a   1.000
_cell.length_b   1.000
_cell.length_c   1.000
_cell.angle_alpha   90.00
_cell.angle_beta   90.00
_cell.angle_gamma   90.00
#
_symmetry.space_group_name_H-M   'P 1'
#
loop_
_entity.id
_entity.type
_entity.pdbx_description
1 polymer ?
#
loop_
_entity_poly.entity_id
_entity_poly.type
_entity_poly.pdbx_seq_one_letter_code
_entity_poly.pdbx_strand_id
1 'polypeptide(L)'
;MPAEGIKEGVVKEEGFIANGEAANGDVQANGINGEVHAPAAPVDDDPAETREWLDALESVIQSRGEDRARFLMSQLKNKANISGVHVPFTANTPYINTIPASKQPLFPGNREMERRLKSLVRWNAMAMVVQANKKDSTIGGHIATFASSANLYEIGFNHFFRGPNHPDGADQIYFQGHASPGIYARAFLEGRLSAEKLQHFRQELAEGGGLSSYPHPWLMPDFWQFPTVSMGLGPIMAIYQARFNRYLEHRGLKKTAGQHVWCFMGDGECDEPESLGALTLASREGLDNLIFVINCNLQRLDGPV
;
A
#
# COMPACT_ATOMS: atom_id res chain seq x y z
N MET A 1 -17.80 45.06 -29.42
CA MET A 1 -19.28 44.86 -29.44
C MET A 1 -19.63 44.06 -30.69
N PRO A 2 -20.59 43.12 -30.66
CA PRO A 2 -21.04 42.21 -29.59
C PRO A 2 -20.76 40.72 -30.00
N ALA A 3 -20.43 39.77 -29.11
CA ALA A 3 -21.30 39.06 -28.17
C ALA A 3 -22.54 38.44 -28.84
N GLU A 4 -22.37 37.26 -29.45
CA GLU A 4 -23.47 36.44 -29.96
C GLU A 4 -23.86 35.35 -28.96
N GLY A 5 -25.18 35.19 -28.81
CA GLY A 5 -25.87 34.54 -27.70
C GLY A 5 -25.64 33.05 -27.54
N ILE A 6 -25.49 32.67 -26.27
CA ILE A 6 -25.73 31.32 -25.76
C ILE A 6 -27.23 31.04 -25.92
N LYS A 7 -27.60 30.05 -26.73
CA LYS A 7 -28.96 29.52 -26.77
C LYS A 7 -29.10 28.45 -25.68
N GLU A 8 -29.95 28.74 -24.70
CA GLU A 8 -30.43 27.76 -23.72
C GLU A 8 -31.28 26.70 -24.43
N GLY A 9 -30.77 25.47 -24.46
CA GLY A 9 -31.50 24.29 -24.89
C GLY A 9 -32.16 23.63 -23.69
N VAL A 10 -33.48 23.78 -23.58
CA VAL A 10 -34.34 23.07 -22.62
C VAL A 10 -34.33 21.59 -22.96
N VAL A 11 -33.74 20.76 -22.10
CA VAL A 11 -33.86 19.30 -22.16
C VAL A 11 -35.20 18.93 -21.52
N LYS A 12 -36.14 18.44 -22.33
CA LYS A 12 -37.37 17.81 -21.85
C LYS A 12 -37.03 16.43 -21.29
N GLU A 13 -37.33 16.21 -20.02
CA GLU A 13 -37.41 14.87 -19.43
C GLU A 13 -38.64 14.15 -20.01
N GLU A 14 -38.40 13.16 -20.87
CA GLU A 14 -39.42 12.17 -21.23
C GLU A 14 -39.19 10.92 -20.38
N GLY A 15 -40.12 10.70 -19.45
CA GLY A 15 -40.17 9.53 -18.58
C GLY A 15 -40.45 8.26 -19.37
N PHE A 16 -39.57 7.28 -19.25
CA PHE A 16 -39.78 5.93 -19.75
C PHE A 16 -40.44 5.09 -18.64
N ILE A 17 -41.74 4.84 -18.78
CA ILE A 17 -42.49 3.87 -17.96
C ILE A 17 -42.44 2.54 -18.71
N ALA A 18 -41.81 1.52 -18.12
CA ALA A 18 -41.94 0.13 -18.54
C ALA A 18 -42.59 -0.67 -17.41
N ASN A 19 -43.86 -1.05 -17.61
CA ASN A 19 -44.59 -1.97 -16.74
C ASN A 19 -44.47 -3.41 -17.27
N GLY A 20 -44.08 -4.31 -16.37
CA GLY A 20 -44.64 -5.67 -16.20
C GLY A 20 -44.25 -6.74 -17.22
N GLU A 21 -43.53 -7.78 -16.77
CA GLU A 21 -44.12 -9.10 -16.50
C GLU A 21 -43.09 -10.04 -15.85
N ALA A 22 -43.51 -10.66 -14.74
CA ALA A 22 -42.74 -11.64 -14.00
C ALA A 22 -42.89 -13.01 -14.67
N ALA A 23 -41.76 -13.63 -15.04
CA ALA A 23 -41.70 -15.04 -15.39
C ALA A 23 -40.99 -15.80 -14.27
N ASN A 24 -41.77 -16.55 -13.49
CA ASN A 24 -41.28 -17.57 -12.57
C ASN A 24 -40.60 -18.68 -13.38
N GLY A 25 -39.30 -18.86 -13.16
CA GLY A 25 -38.54 -20.01 -13.61
C GLY A 25 -37.68 -20.52 -12.46
N ASP A 26 -38.14 -21.58 -11.80
CA ASP A 26 -37.39 -22.31 -10.79
C ASP A 26 -36.11 -22.89 -11.38
N VAL A 27 -34.96 -22.38 -10.95
CA VAL A 27 -33.67 -23.06 -11.10
C VAL A 27 -33.11 -23.29 -9.70
N GLN A 28 -33.25 -24.52 -9.23
CA GLN A 28 -32.58 -25.00 -8.02
C GLN A 28 -31.06 -25.00 -8.24
N ALA A 29 -30.37 -24.02 -7.67
CA ALA A 29 -28.93 -24.06 -7.47
C ALA A 29 -28.66 -24.46 -6.00
N ASN A 30 -28.27 -25.72 -5.82
CA ASN A 30 -27.76 -26.24 -4.54
C ASN A 30 -26.50 -25.48 -4.10
N GLY A 31 -26.32 -25.39 -2.78
CA GLY A 31 -25.26 -24.76 -1.97
C GLY A 31 -23.89 -24.55 -2.65
N ILE A 32 -23.16 -23.49 -2.32
CA ILE A 32 -22.52 -23.29 -1.01
C ILE A 32 -22.47 -21.78 -0.70
N ASN A 33 -23.33 -21.30 0.22
CA ASN A 33 -23.12 -20.02 0.88
C ASN A 33 -22.16 -20.27 2.04
N GLY A 34 -20.87 -20.11 1.78
CA GLY A 34 -19.86 -20.02 2.82
C GLY A 34 -19.94 -18.66 3.51
N GLU A 35 -20.98 -18.44 4.33
CA GLU A 35 -20.92 -17.40 5.33
C GLU A 35 -19.76 -17.73 6.27
N VAL A 36 -18.70 -16.93 6.21
CA VAL A 36 -17.62 -16.97 7.19
C VAL A 36 -18.21 -16.46 8.50
N HIS A 37 -18.82 -17.36 9.26
CA HIS A 37 -19.29 -17.08 10.60
C HIS A 37 -18.05 -16.74 11.43
N ALA A 38 -17.87 -15.46 11.74
CA ALA A 38 -17.00 -15.08 12.86
C ALA A 38 -17.46 -15.93 14.06
N PRO A 39 -16.53 -16.58 14.79
CA PRO A 39 -16.92 -17.32 15.99
C PRO A 39 -17.72 -16.36 16.87
N ALA A 40 -18.93 -16.79 17.27
CA ALA A 40 -19.75 -16.02 18.20
C ALA A 40 -18.85 -15.61 19.38
N ALA A 41 -18.86 -14.30 19.71
CA ALA A 41 -18.11 -13.82 20.86
C ALA A 41 -18.48 -14.71 22.06
N PRO A 42 -17.49 -15.23 22.82
CA PRO A 42 -17.78 -16.05 23.97
C PRO A 42 -18.76 -15.29 24.86
N VAL A 43 -19.83 -15.96 25.28
CA VAL A 43 -20.79 -15.38 26.21
C VAL A 43 -20.05 -15.22 27.54
N ASP A 44 -19.84 -13.97 27.94
CA ASP A 44 -19.24 -13.63 29.22
C ASP A 44 -20.19 -14.04 30.35
N ASP A 45 -19.81 -15.09 31.06
CA ASP A 45 -20.56 -15.73 32.13
C ASP A 45 -20.60 -14.90 33.43
N ASP A 46 -19.65 -13.96 33.61
CA ASP A 46 -19.70 -12.94 34.67
C ASP A 46 -19.15 -11.57 34.18
N PRO A 47 -19.99 -10.73 33.56
CA PRO A 47 -19.60 -9.42 33.09
C PRO A 47 -19.17 -8.43 34.19
N ALA A 48 -19.54 -8.69 35.45
CA ALA A 48 -19.13 -7.84 36.56
C ALA A 48 -17.67 -8.12 36.94
N GLU A 49 -17.30 -9.39 37.06
CA GLU A 49 -15.90 -9.78 37.30
C GLU A 49 -15.00 -9.29 36.15
N THR A 50 -15.40 -9.51 34.89
CA THR A 50 -14.63 -9.02 33.73
C THR A 50 -14.39 -7.52 33.79
N ARG A 51 -15.40 -6.74 34.21
CA ARG A 51 -15.27 -5.28 34.37
C ARG A 51 -14.32 -4.91 35.49
N GLU A 52 -14.36 -5.59 36.63
CA GLU A 52 -13.42 -5.34 37.74
C GLU A 52 -11.96 -5.55 37.32
N TRP A 53 -11.68 -6.61 36.55
CA TRP A 53 -10.33 -6.86 36.02
C TRP A 53 -9.87 -5.80 35.01
N LEU A 54 -10.77 -5.34 34.13
CA LEU A 54 -10.47 -4.27 33.17
C LEU A 54 -10.24 -2.93 33.87
N ASP A 55 -11.08 -2.57 34.84
CA ASP A 55 -10.95 -1.35 35.64
C ASP A 55 -9.66 -1.37 36.46
N ALA A 56 -9.28 -2.53 37.02
CA ALA A 56 -8.01 -2.69 37.73
C ALA A 56 -6.80 -2.49 36.80
N LEU A 57 -6.84 -3.02 35.58
CA LEU A 57 -5.78 -2.81 34.59
C LEU A 57 -5.69 -1.33 34.18
N GLU A 58 -6.82 -0.69 33.92
CA GLU A 58 -6.89 0.73 33.58
C GLU A 58 -6.33 1.61 34.71
N SER A 59 -6.71 1.31 35.95
CA SER A 59 -6.19 2.00 37.13
C SER A 59 -4.66 1.90 37.23
N VAL A 60 -4.07 0.74 36.91
CA VAL A 60 -2.60 0.58 36.88
C VAL A 60 -1.97 1.39 35.75
N ILE A 61 -2.57 1.38 34.56
CA ILE A 61 -2.07 2.16 33.41
C ILE A 61 -2.05 3.65 33.76
N GLN A 62 -3.13 4.17 34.33
CA GLN A 62 -3.26 5.58 34.71
C GLN A 62 -2.33 5.98 35.86
N SER A 63 -2.19 5.14 36.89
CA SER A 63 -1.44 5.49 38.11
C SER A 63 0.06 5.14 38.06
N ARG A 64 0.45 4.10 37.31
CA ARG A 64 1.83 3.57 37.30
C ARG A 64 2.43 3.38 35.90
N GLY A 65 1.68 3.64 34.83
CA GLY A 65 2.16 3.64 33.46
C GLY A 65 2.22 2.29 32.75
N GLU A 66 2.54 2.33 31.46
CA GLU A 66 2.50 1.18 30.53
C GLU A 66 3.45 0.05 30.94
N ASP A 67 4.66 0.37 31.43
CA ASP A 67 5.67 -0.66 31.77
C ASP A 67 5.21 -1.52 32.95
N ARG A 68 4.54 -0.93 33.94
CA ARG A 68 3.99 -1.69 35.07
C ARG A 68 2.83 -2.58 34.63
N ALA A 69 1.94 -2.07 33.76
CA ALA A 69 0.86 -2.86 33.21
C ALA A 69 1.40 -4.06 32.41
N ARG A 70 2.40 -3.85 31.55
CA ARG A 70 3.07 -4.91 30.77
C ARG A 70 3.71 -5.96 31.67
N PHE A 71 4.36 -5.54 32.76
CA PHE A 71 4.91 -6.46 33.76
C PHE A 71 3.82 -7.32 34.41
N LEU A 72 2.71 -6.72 34.87
CA LEU A 72 1.61 -7.46 35.51
C LEU A 72 0.97 -8.46 34.54
N MET A 73 0.70 -8.05 33.30
CA MET A 73 0.17 -8.96 32.27
C MET A 73 1.11 -10.14 32.02
N SER A 74 2.42 -9.90 31.98
CA SER A 74 3.42 -10.97 31.83
C SER A 74 3.41 -11.94 33.03
N GLN A 75 3.27 -11.43 34.26
CA GLN A 75 3.15 -12.27 35.46
C GLN A 75 1.86 -13.08 35.47
N LEU A 76 0.71 -12.49 35.11
CA LEU A 76 -0.56 -13.19 35.00
C LEU A 76 -0.51 -14.30 33.96
N LYS A 77 0.06 -14.02 32.77
CA LYS A 77 0.26 -15.02 31.72
C LYS A 77 1.17 -16.16 32.17
N ASN A 78 2.28 -15.85 32.86
CA ASN A 78 3.17 -16.87 33.42
C ASN A 78 2.46 -17.73 34.48
N LYS A 79 1.69 -17.11 35.37
CA LYS A 79 0.91 -17.80 36.40
C LYS A 79 -0.14 -18.73 35.76
N ALA A 80 -0.86 -18.24 34.74
CA ALA A 80 -1.83 -19.03 33.98
C ALA A 80 -1.17 -20.28 33.36
N ASN A 81 -0.04 -20.09 32.66
CA ASN A 81 0.70 -21.18 32.05
C ASN A 81 1.20 -22.21 33.09
N ILE A 82 1.75 -21.77 34.22
CA ILE A 82 2.20 -22.67 35.30
C ILE A 82 1.01 -23.42 35.92
N SER A 83 -0.15 -22.78 35.98
CA SER A 83 -1.40 -23.37 36.46
C SER A 83 -2.11 -24.27 35.43
N GLY A 84 -1.49 -24.53 34.27
CA GLY A 84 -2.06 -25.40 33.23
C GLY A 84 -3.14 -24.73 32.37
N VAL A 85 -3.37 -23.42 32.55
CA VAL A 85 -4.25 -22.64 31.68
C VAL A 85 -3.47 -22.32 30.40
N HIS A 86 -3.89 -22.91 29.29
CA HIS A 86 -3.27 -22.66 28.00
C HIS A 86 -3.71 -21.30 27.46
N VAL A 87 -2.88 -20.27 27.64
CA VAL A 87 -3.07 -18.96 27.01
C VAL A 87 -2.35 -18.98 25.65
N PRO A 88 -3.06 -19.10 24.51
CA PRO A 88 -2.42 -19.12 23.20
C PRO A 88 -1.61 -17.84 23.00
N PHE A 89 -0.38 -17.99 22.50
CA PHE A 89 0.37 -16.83 22.01
C PHE A 89 -0.29 -16.32 20.74
N THR A 90 -0.83 -15.10 20.80
CA THR A 90 -1.28 -14.38 19.61
C THR A 90 -0.19 -13.40 19.20
N ALA A 91 0.42 -13.62 18.03
CA ALA A 91 1.30 -12.62 17.41
C ALA A 91 0.52 -11.38 16.93
N ASN A 92 -0.80 -11.48 16.87
CA ASN A 92 -1.69 -10.45 16.35
C ASN A 92 -1.96 -9.39 17.43
N THR A 93 -1.77 -8.14 17.07
CA THR A 93 -2.26 -6.99 17.82
C THR A 93 -3.74 -6.75 17.50
N PRO A 94 -4.47 -5.98 18.32
CA PRO A 94 -5.84 -5.57 17.98
C PRO A 94 -5.90 -4.90 16.60
N TYR A 95 -7.03 -5.04 15.91
CA TYR A 95 -7.25 -4.49 14.55
C TYR A 95 -7.51 -2.97 14.58
N ILE A 96 -6.52 -2.24 15.08
CA ILE A 96 -6.48 -0.78 15.22
C ILE A 96 -5.08 -0.27 14.86
N ASN A 97 -4.92 1.04 14.73
CA ASN A 97 -3.61 1.63 14.44
C ASN A 97 -2.59 1.34 15.56
N THR A 98 -1.41 0.85 15.18
CA THR A 98 -0.27 0.62 16.10
C THR A 98 0.19 1.92 16.80
N ILE A 99 0.13 3.06 16.09
CA ILE A 99 0.45 4.38 16.64
C ILE A 99 -0.87 5.07 17.02
N PRO A 100 -1.16 5.28 18.32
CA PRO A 100 -2.37 5.97 18.74
C PRO A 100 -2.29 7.47 18.44
N ALA A 101 -3.45 8.13 18.34
CA ALA A 101 -3.54 9.57 18.03
C ALA A 101 -2.76 10.44 19.03
N SER A 102 -2.66 10.03 20.29
CA SER A 102 -1.87 10.74 21.33
C SER A 102 -0.36 10.67 21.11
N LYS A 103 0.15 9.67 20.40
CA LYS A 103 1.56 9.52 20.02
C LYS A 103 1.81 9.93 18.55
N GLN A 104 0.79 10.40 17.84
CA GLN A 104 0.91 10.80 16.45
C GLN A 104 1.64 12.16 16.35
N PRO A 105 2.72 12.26 15.56
CA PRO A 105 3.40 13.54 15.36
C PRO A 105 2.54 14.51 14.54
N LEU A 106 2.84 15.80 14.68
CA LEU A 106 2.26 16.82 13.82
C LEU A 106 2.65 16.56 12.37
N PHE A 107 1.69 16.73 11.46
CA PHE A 107 1.94 16.55 10.04
C PHE A 107 2.80 17.72 9.51
N PRO A 108 3.97 17.47 8.90
CA PRO A 108 4.93 18.52 8.59
C PRO A 108 4.56 19.37 7.37
N GLY A 109 3.70 18.88 6.48
CA GLY A 109 3.38 19.53 5.21
C GLY A 109 2.02 20.24 5.16
N ASN A 110 1.71 20.82 3.99
CA ASN A 110 0.42 21.44 3.71
C ASN A 110 -0.55 20.41 3.13
N ARG A 111 -1.48 19.93 3.95
CA ARG A 111 -2.45 18.88 3.56
C ARG A 111 -3.34 19.25 2.38
N GLU A 112 -3.72 20.52 2.23
CA GLU A 112 -4.57 20.96 1.13
C GLU A 112 -3.80 20.91 -0.19
N MET A 113 -2.58 21.45 -0.19
CA MET A 113 -1.69 21.44 -1.35
C MET A 113 -1.33 20.01 -1.75
N GLU A 114 -0.94 19.16 -0.80
CA GLU A 114 -0.59 17.76 -1.06
C GLU A 114 -1.79 16.95 -1.56
N ARG A 115 -3.00 17.23 -1.06
CA ARG A 115 -4.24 16.63 -1.60
C ARG A 115 -4.45 17.03 -3.05
N ARG A 116 -4.24 18.30 -3.40
CA ARG A 116 -4.38 18.79 -4.78
C ARG A 116 -3.34 18.15 -5.70
N LEU A 117 -2.07 18.10 -5.28
CA LEU A 117 -1.00 17.46 -6.04
C LEU A 117 -1.30 15.98 -6.31
N LYS A 118 -1.62 15.21 -5.26
CA LYS A 118 -2.03 13.81 -5.39
C LYS A 118 -3.20 13.64 -6.37
N SER A 119 -4.18 14.53 -6.33
CA SER A 119 -5.35 14.44 -7.21
C SER A 119 -4.97 14.61 -8.68
N LEU A 120 -4.02 15.52 -8.98
CA LEU A 120 -3.46 15.67 -10.33
C LEU A 120 -2.66 14.44 -10.75
N VAL A 121 -1.83 13.88 -9.86
CA VAL A 121 -1.07 12.65 -10.14
C VAL A 121 -2.03 11.48 -10.45
N ARG A 122 -3.07 11.28 -9.62
CA ARG A 122 -4.09 10.24 -9.86
C ARG A 122 -4.84 10.45 -11.17
N TRP A 123 -5.22 11.69 -11.48
CA TRP A 123 -5.88 12.02 -12.73
C TRP A 123 -5.01 11.66 -13.94
N ASN A 124 -3.76 12.12 -13.96
CA ASN A 124 -2.84 11.87 -15.06
C ASN A 124 -2.53 10.36 -15.21
N ALA A 125 -2.38 9.63 -14.11
CA ALA A 125 -2.15 8.19 -14.14
C ALA A 125 -3.33 7.43 -14.78
N MET A 126 -4.56 7.76 -14.37
CA MET A 126 -5.78 7.19 -14.97
C MET A 126 -5.92 7.60 -16.44
N ALA A 127 -5.77 8.89 -16.74
CA ALA A 127 -5.93 9.42 -18.10
C ALA A 127 -4.96 8.77 -19.09
N MET A 128 -3.70 8.58 -18.69
CA MET A 128 -2.69 7.89 -19.48
C MET A 128 -3.11 6.45 -19.84
N VAL A 129 -3.56 5.66 -18.86
CA VAL A 129 -4.00 4.28 -19.10
C VAL A 129 -5.25 4.25 -19.98
N VAL A 130 -6.24 5.09 -19.69
CA VAL A 130 -7.49 5.17 -20.49
C VAL A 130 -7.21 5.60 -21.92
N GLN A 131 -6.32 6.57 -22.13
CA GLN A 131 -5.96 7.04 -23.46
C GLN A 131 -5.26 5.96 -24.28
N ALA A 132 -4.34 5.20 -23.67
CA ALA A 132 -3.69 4.06 -24.33
C ALA A 132 -4.73 3.03 -24.78
N ASN A 133 -5.64 2.63 -23.87
CA ASN A 133 -6.68 1.63 -24.16
C ASN A 133 -7.75 2.11 -25.15
N LYS A 134 -7.97 3.43 -25.28
CA LYS A 134 -8.82 4.00 -26.33
C LYS A 134 -8.23 3.85 -27.73
N LYS A 135 -6.90 3.89 -27.86
CA LYS A 135 -6.21 3.68 -29.14
C LYS A 135 -6.12 2.20 -29.48
N ASP A 136 -5.80 1.38 -28.48
CA ASP A 136 -5.69 -0.07 -28.60
C ASP A 136 -5.96 -0.73 -27.24
N SER A 137 -7.07 -1.47 -27.15
CA SER A 137 -7.51 -2.13 -25.92
C SER A 137 -6.62 -3.30 -25.48
N THR A 138 -5.69 -3.76 -26.33
CA THR A 138 -4.77 -4.86 -26.01
C THR A 138 -3.56 -4.39 -25.18
N ILE A 139 -3.32 -3.08 -25.11
CA ILE A 139 -2.20 -2.48 -24.37
C ILE A 139 -2.29 -2.75 -22.86
N GLY A 140 -3.51 -2.72 -22.32
CA GLY A 140 -3.78 -2.88 -20.90
C GLY A 140 -3.22 -1.74 -20.03
N GLY A 141 -2.94 -2.05 -18.76
CA GLY A 141 -2.46 -1.09 -17.76
C GLY A 141 -3.37 -1.03 -16.54
N HIS A 142 -2.77 -0.77 -15.37
CA HIS A 142 -3.44 -0.88 -14.08
C HIS A 142 -3.78 0.50 -13.51
N ILE A 143 -5.05 0.71 -13.14
CA ILE A 143 -5.53 1.97 -12.53
C ILE A 143 -5.71 1.78 -11.01
N ALA A 144 -6.34 0.67 -10.61
CA ALA A 144 -6.73 0.41 -9.23
C ALA A 144 -5.54 0.31 -8.26
N THR A 145 -4.47 -0.38 -8.67
CA THR A 145 -3.27 -0.57 -7.84
C THR A 145 -2.70 0.77 -7.37
N PHE A 146 -2.38 1.69 -8.30
CA PHE A 146 -1.87 3.01 -7.90
C PHE A 146 -2.92 3.83 -7.16
N ALA A 147 -4.20 3.75 -7.53
CA ALA A 147 -5.24 4.50 -6.84
C ALA A 147 -5.33 4.15 -5.34
N SER A 148 -5.12 2.88 -4.98
CA SER A 148 -5.13 2.42 -3.59
C SER A 148 -3.87 2.83 -2.81
N SER A 149 -2.69 2.83 -3.45
CA SER A 149 -1.41 3.16 -2.81
C SER A 149 -0.97 4.62 -2.99
N ALA A 150 -1.71 5.47 -3.70
CA ALA A 150 -1.29 6.83 -4.04
C ALA A 150 -0.89 7.67 -2.82
N ASN A 151 -1.62 7.56 -1.69
CA ASN A 151 -1.24 8.28 -0.47
C ASN A 151 0.13 7.83 0.07
N LEU A 152 0.42 6.51 0.02
CA LEU A 152 1.68 5.96 0.54
C LEU A 152 2.86 6.51 -0.25
N TYR A 153 2.75 6.53 -1.58
CA TYR A 153 3.78 7.11 -2.44
C TYR A 153 3.91 8.62 -2.28
N GLU A 154 2.81 9.36 -2.24
CA GLU A 154 2.86 10.83 -2.13
C GLU A 154 3.47 11.28 -0.80
N ILE A 155 3.15 10.60 0.31
CA ILE A 155 3.82 10.83 1.59
C ILE A 155 5.30 10.48 1.51
N GLY A 156 5.64 9.34 0.89
CA GLY A 156 7.02 8.94 0.64
C GLY A 156 7.80 10.03 -0.10
N PHE A 157 7.32 10.48 -1.24
CA PHE A 157 8.00 11.50 -2.04
C PHE A 157 8.09 12.87 -1.36
N ASN A 158 7.06 13.31 -0.63
CA ASN A 158 7.06 14.65 -0.03
C ASN A 158 7.92 14.72 1.24
N HIS A 159 8.02 13.63 2.00
CA HIS A 159 8.53 13.68 3.38
C HIS A 159 9.64 12.67 3.71
N PHE A 160 9.90 11.67 2.87
CA PHE A 160 10.83 10.57 3.20
C PHE A 160 11.90 10.32 2.14
N PHE A 161 11.51 10.12 0.88
CA PHE A 161 12.39 9.61 -0.16
C PHE A 161 13.54 10.55 -0.48
N ARG A 162 14.75 10.03 -0.36
CA ARG A 162 16.00 10.74 -0.67
C ARG A 162 16.41 10.49 -2.11
N GLY A 163 16.49 11.56 -2.90
CA GLY A 163 16.94 11.49 -4.30
C GLY A 163 18.47 11.31 -4.46
N PRO A 164 18.96 11.14 -5.70
CA PRO A 164 20.38 10.91 -6.03
C PRO A 164 21.37 11.93 -5.42
N ASN A 165 20.94 13.17 -5.26
CA ASN A 165 21.77 14.29 -4.81
C ASN A 165 21.68 14.56 -3.30
N HIS A 166 20.96 13.72 -2.54
CA HIS A 166 20.84 13.90 -1.10
C HIS A 166 22.21 13.66 -0.42
N PRO A 167 22.66 14.51 0.53
CA PRO A 167 23.99 14.41 1.13
C PRO A 167 24.26 13.08 1.84
N ASP A 168 23.20 12.47 2.41
CA ASP A 168 23.28 11.18 3.11
C ASP A 168 23.16 9.96 2.17
N GLY A 169 23.10 10.19 0.86
CA GLY A 169 22.85 9.17 -0.16
C GLY A 169 21.37 8.99 -0.49
N ALA A 170 21.13 8.41 -1.66
CA ALA A 170 19.80 8.17 -2.19
C ALA A 170 19.16 6.92 -1.58
N ASP A 171 17.85 6.96 -1.38
CA ASP A 171 17.08 5.77 -1.03
C ASP A 171 16.92 4.86 -2.25
N GLN A 172 16.75 3.57 -1.97
CA GLN A 172 16.60 2.52 -2.98
C GLN A 172 15.15 2.03 -2.92
N ILE A 173 14.33 2.47 -3.87
CA ILE A 173 12.88 2.28 -3.82
C ILE A 173 12.45 1.24 -4.85
N TYR A 174 12.00 0.09 -4.36
CA TYR A 174 11.38 -0.97 -5.13
C TYR A 174 9.90 -0.63 -5.27
N PHE A 175 9.57 0.16 -6.30
CA PHE A 175 8.19 0.52 -6.63
C PHE A 175 7.38 -0.72 -7.04
N GLN A 176 6.12 -0.81 -6.65
CA GLN A 176 5.25 -1.89 -7.11
C GLN A 176 5.06 -1.77 -8.63
N GLY A 177 5.33 -2.83 -9.38
CA GLY A 177 5.41 -2.75 -10.85
C GLY A 177 4.14 -2.17 -11.48
N HIS A 178 2.97 -2.67 -11.07
CA HIS A 178 1.66 -2.22 -11.56
C HIS A 178 1.29 -0.78 -11.16
N ALA A 179 2.02 -0.16 -10.22
CA ALA A 179 1.84 1.24 -9.85
C ALA A 179 2.63 2.22 -10.75
N SER A 180 3.35 1.73 -11.77
CA SER A 180 4.13 2.54 -12.71
C SER A 180 3.39 3.74 -13.30
N PRO A 181 2.06 3.69 -13.61
CA PRO A 181 1.37 4.84 -14.17
C PRO A 181 1.38 6.07 -13.25
N GLY A 182 1.33 5.84 -11.94
CA GLY A 182 1.40 6.91 -10.95
C GLY A 182 2.76 7.58 -10.88
N ILE A 183 3.83 6.79 -11.01
CA ILE A 183 5.20 7.30 -10.98
C ILE A 183 5.49 8.13 -12.23
N TYR A 184 5.02 7.70 -13.40
CA TYR A 184 5.10 8.50 -14.63
C TYR A 184 4.27 9.78 -14.53
N ALA A 185 3.06 9.70 -13.98
CA ALA A 185 2.20 10.86 -13.79
C ALA A 185 2.84 11.92 -12.88
N ARG A 186 3.51 11.49 -11.80
CA ARG A 186 4.28 12.41 -10.95
C ARG A 186 5.50 12.97 -11.66
N ALA A 187 6.27 12.13 -12.35
CA ALA A 187 7.44 12.58 -13.12
C ALA A 187 7.09 13.59 -14.22
N PHE A 188 5.91 13.47 -14.83
CA PHE A 188 5.36 14.46 -15.77
C PHE A 188 5.08 15.80 -15.08
N LEU A 189 4.44 15.81 -13.91
CA LEU A 189 4.20 17.04 -13.15
C LEU A 189 5.49 17.69 -12.65
N GLU A 190 6.54 16.90 -12.42
CA GLU A 190 7.90 17.36 -12.11
C GLU A 190 8.67 17.86 -13.35
N GLY A 191 8.08 17.79 -14.55
CA GLY A 191 8.73 18.20 -15.80
C GLY A 191 9.81 17.25 -16.31
N ARG A 192 9.91 16.03 -15.76
CA ARG A 192 10.91 15.02 -16.16
C ARG A 192 10.47 14.17 -17.35
N LEU A 193 9.17 14.13 -17.64
CA LEU A 193 8.60 13.44 -18.79
C LEU A 193 7.74 14.41 -19.61
N SER A 194 7.76 14.28 -20.93
CA SER A 194 6.90 15.05 -21.83
C SER A 194 5.50 14.44 -21.92
N ALA A 195 4.53 15.25 -22.32
CA ALA A 195 3.17 14.76 -22.60
C ALA A 195 3.15 13.70 -23.71
N GLU A 196 4.04 13.83 -24.70
CA GLU A 196 4.21 12.85 -25.79
C GLU A 196 4.60 11.47 -25.26
N LYS A 197 5.57 11.39 -24.34
CA LYS A 197 5.94 10.10 -23.71
C LYS A 197 4.76 9.46 -22.98
N LEU A 198 3.95 10.27 -22.29
CA LEU A 198 2.73 9.76 -21.62
C LEU A 198 1.72 9.19 -22.64
N GLN A 199 1.58 9.83 -23.80
CA GLN A 199 0.71 9.34 -24.87
C GLN A 199 1.21 8.04 -25.52
N HIS A 200 2.49 7.72 -25.36
CA HIS A 200 3.17 6.49 -25.79
C HIS A 200 3.39 5.50 -24.63
N PHE A 201 2.57 5.56 -23.58
CA PHE A 201 2.60 4.54 -22.52
C PHE A 201 2.41 3.15 -23.11
N ARG A 202 3.35 2.24 -22.81
CA ARG A 202 3.48 0.87 -23.35
C ARG A 202 3.70 0.77 -24.86
N GLN A 203 4.08 1.88 -25.51
CA GLN A 203 4.40 1.95 -26.93
C GLN A 203 5.85 2.42 -27.11
N GLU A 204 6.80 1.63 -26.62
CA GLU A 204 8.20 2.04 -26.49
C GLU A 204 8.90 2.24 -27.83
N LEU A 205 8.40 1.59 -28.88
CA LEU A 205 8.89 1.68 -30.26
C LEU A 205 8.19 2.78 -31.08
N ALA A 206 7.29 3.55 -30.48
CA ALA A 206 6.69 4.70 -31.15
C ALA A 206 7.78 5.71 -31.56
N GLU A 207 7.50 6.48 -32.62
CA GLU A 207 8.36 7.61 -32.98
C GLU A 207 8.48 8.58 -31.79
N GLY A 208 9.69 9.04 -31.48
CA GLY A 208 9.95 9.84 -30.25
C GLY A 208 10.07 9.04 -28.95
N GLY A 209 9.85 7.71 -29.01
CA GLY A 209 9.96 6.79 -27.88
C GLY A 209 8.73 6.80 -26.95
N GLY A 210 8.67 5.80 -26.07
CA GLY A 210 7.55 5.62 -25.13
C GLY A 210 7.98 5.33 -23.70
N LEU A 211 7.00 4.90 -22.89
CA LEU A 211 7.21 4.51 -21.51
C LEU A 211 7.00 3.00 -21.35
N SER A 212 7.93 2.33 -20.68
CA SER A 212 7.79 0.90 -20.41
C SER A 212 6.58 0.61 -19.54
N SER A 213 6.04 -0.60 -19.67
CA SER A 213 4.88 -1.06 -18.89
C SER A 213 5.15 -1.04 -17.38
N TYR A 214 6.36 -1.42 -16.98
CA TYR A 214 6.79 -1.62 -15.60
C TYR A 214 8.24 -1.14 -15.40
N PRO A 215 8.78 -1.19 -14.17
CA PRO A 215 10.18 -0.85 -13.91
C PRO A 215 11.17 -1.76 -14.65
N HIS A 216 11.61 -1.32 -15.82
CA HIS A 216 12.58 -2.03 -16.66
C HIS A 216 13.81 -1.16 -16.90
N PRO A 217 14.87 -1.27 -16.07
CA PRO A 217 16.09 -0.48 -16.23
C PRO A 217 16.77 -0.68 -17.60
N TRP A 218 16.65 -1.86 -18.21
CA TRP A 218 17.18 -2.10 -19.55
C TRP A 218 16.49 -1.23 -20.62
N LEU A 219 15.18 -1.01 -20.47
CA LEU A 219 14.37 -0.25 -21.44
C LEU A 219 14.38 1.26 -21.15
N MET A 220 14.48 1.65 -19.88
CA MET A 220 14.57 3.04 -19.44
C MET A 220 15.71 3.23 -18.43
N PRO A 221 16.98 3.20 -18.87
CA PRO A 221 18.16 3.18 -17.99
C PRO A 221 18.34 4.45 -17.15
N ASP A 222 17.84 5.59 -17.64
CA ASP A 222 17.92 6.87 -16.93
C ASP A 222 16.70 7.15 -16.05
N PHE A 223 15.81 6.16 -15.85
CA PHE A 223 14.57 6.33 -15.08
C PHE A 223 14.36 5.22 -14.05
N TRP A 224 14.37 3.94 -14.47
CA TRP A 224 14.08 2.82 -13.58
C TRP A 224 15.36 2.19 -13.03
N GLN A 225 15.30 1.72 -11.77
CA GLN A 225 16.45 1.14 -11.08
C GLN A 225 16.27 -0.34 -10.73
N PHE A 226 15.09 -0.74 -10.26
CA PHE A 226 14.84 -2.09 -9.74
C PHE A 226 13.62 -2.72 -10.42
N PRO A 227 13.75 -3.89 -11.07
CA PRO A 227 12.62 -4.59 -11.67
C PRO A 227 11.80 -5.35 -10.62
N THR A 228 10.49 -5.12 -10.60
CA THR A 228 9.61 -5.59 -9.51
C THR A 228 8.30 -6.21 -9.95
N VAL A 229 8.00 -6.25 -11.25
CA VAL A 229 6.69 -6.76 -11.71
C VAL A 229 6.58 -8.29 -11.65
N SER A 230 7.71 -9.00 -11.65
CA SER A 230 7.72 -10.41 -11.25
C SER A 230 7.59 -10.45 -9.73
N MET A 231 6.37 -10.67 -9.28
CA MET A 231 5.97 -10.68 -7.87
C MET A 231 6.85 -11.65 -7.06
N GLY A 232 7.11 -11.29 -5.80
CA GLY A 232 8.00 -12.06 -4.91
C GLY A 232 9.49 -11.72 -5.03
N LEU A 233 9.98 -11.37 -6.22
CA LEU A 233 11.39 -11.01 -6.41
C LEU A 233 11.74 -9.66 -5.74
N GLY A 234 10.84 -8.68 -5.79
CA GLY A 234 11.05 -7.36 -5.19
C GLY A 234 11.41 -7.43 -3.70
N PRO A 235 10.58 -8.08 -2.86
CA PRO A 235 10.83 -8.27 -1.43
C PRO A 235 12.18 -8.91 -1.10
N ILE A 236 12.50 -10.08 -1.68
CA ILE A 236 13.75 -10.77 -1.39
C ILE A 236 14.96 -9.96 -1.85
N MET A 237 14.89 -9.31 -3.03
CA MET A 237 15.96 -8.44 -3.49
C MET A 237 16.15 -7.23 -2.57
N ALA A 238 15.08 -6.62 -2.07
CA ALA A 238 15.16 -5.50 -1.13
C ALA A 238 15.85 -5.90 0.19
N ILE A 239 15.56 -7.09 0.72
CA ILE A 239 16.24 -7.64 1.92
C ILE A 239 17.75 -7.74 1.68
N TYR A 240 18.16 -8.36 0.56
CA TYR A 240 19.58 -8.54 0.25
C TYR A 240 20.27 -7.23 -0.13
N GLN A 241 19.55 -6.27 -0.72
CA GLN A 241 20.06 -4.93 -1.00
C GLN A 241 20.32 -4.15 0.30
N ALA A 242 19.42 -4.20 1.27
CA ALA A 242 19.60 -3.58 2.58
C ALA A 242 20.80 -4.18 3.33
N ARG A 243 20.93 -5.52 3.28
CA ARG A 243 22.10 -6.25 3.79
C ARG A 243 23.39 -5.84 3.07
N PHE A 244 23.34 -5.67 1.76
CA PHE A 244 24.51 -5.27 0.98
C PHE A 244 24.96 -3.85 1.30
N ASN A 245 24.03 -2.92 1.54
CA ASN A 245 24.37 -1.59 2.05
C ASN A 245 25.14 -1.69 3.38
N ARG A 246 24.63 -2.46 4.34
CA ARG A 246 25.32 -2.72 5.62
C ARG A 246 26.70 -3.35 5.43
N TYR A 247 26.83 -4.29 4.48
CA TYR A 247 28.13 -4.86 4.12
C TYR A 247 29.10 -3.79 3.60
N LEU A 248 28.68 -2.92 2.68
CA LEU A 248 29.54 -1.86 2.13
C LEU A 248 30.00 -0.88 3.22
N GLU A 249 29.10 -0.51 4.14
CA GLU A 249 29.42 0.34 5.30
C GLU A 249 30.44 -0.35 6.21
N HIS A 250 30.16 -1.58 6.66
CA HIS A 250 31.03 -2.32 7.59
C HIS A 250 32.41 -2.62 6.99
N ARG A 251 32.50 -2.70 5.66
CA ARG A 251 33.77 -2.88 4.93
C ARG A 251 34.49 -1.57 4.64
N GLY A 252 33.92 -0.42 4.99
CA GLY A 252 34.49 0.90 4.70
C GLY A 252 34.56 1.24 3.20
N LEU A 253 33.74 0.58 2.36
CA LEU A 253 33.77 0.75 0.91
C LEU A 253 32.89 1.92 0.45
N LYS A 254 31.78 2.16 1.16
CA LYS A 254 30.85 3.25 0.87
C LYS A 254 30.09 3.63 2.13
N LYS A 255 29.88 4.93 2.34
CA LYS A 255 28.97 5.44 3.36
C LYS A 255 27.53 5.23 2.89
N THR A 256 26.80 4.35 3.56
CA THR A 256 25.40 3.99 3.26
C THR A 256 24.50 4.10 4.49
N ALA A 257 25.03 4.47 5.66
CA ALA A 257 24.28 4.54 6.92
C ALA A 257 22.99 5.38 6.87
N GLY A 258 22.94 6.42 6.02
CA GLY A 258 21.76 7.26 5.81
C GLY A 258 20.83 6.84 4.67
N GLN A 259 21.11 5.72 4.00
CA GLN A 259 20.30 5.21 2.89
C GLN A 259 19.31 4.15 3.37
N HIS A 260 18.07 4.25 2.92
CA HIS A 260 17.04 3.25 3.20
C HIS A 260 16.66 2.47 1.94
N VAL A 261 16.24 1.23 2.15
CA VAL A 261 15.64 0.37 1.12
C VAL A 261 14.15 0.26 1.39
N TRP A 262 13.36 0.74 0.44
CA TRP A 262 11.89 0.72 0.53
C TRP A 262 11.35 -0.35 -0.41
N CYS A 263 10.61 -1.32 0.11
CA CYS A 263 9.92 -2.33 -0.67
C CYS A 263 8.42 -2.05 -0.65
N PHE A 264 7.86 -1.66 -1.80
CA PHE A 264 6.42 -1.53 -1.97
C PHE A 264 5.87 -2.78 -2.64
N MET A 265 4.90 -3.43 -1.99
CA MET A 265 4.29 -4.66 -2.46
C MET A 265 2.78 -4.70 -2.16
N GLY A 266 2.07 -5.59 -2.83
CA GLY A 266 0.66 -5.90 -2.50
C GLY A 266 0.57 -6.93 -1.37
N ASP A 267 -0.54 -6.99 -0.68
CA ASP A 267 -0.86 -8.11 0.22
C ASP A 267 -1.00 -9.44 -0.53
N GLY A 268 -1.63 -9.46 -1.72
CA GLY A 268 -1.66 -10.66 -2.57
C GLY A 268 -0.27 -11.10 -3.08
N GLU A 269 0.72 -10.21 -3.09
CA GLU A 269 2.12 -10.57 -3.40
C GLU A 269 2.78 -11.37 -2.29
N CYS A 270 2.27 -11.28 -1.05
CA CYS A 270 2.81 -12.02 0.08
C CYS A 270 2.61 -13.54 -0.03
N ASP A 271 1.75 -14.01 -0.93
CA ASP A 271 1.55 -15.44 -1.20
C ASP A 271 2.74 -16.08 -1.94
N GLU A 272 3.56 -15.27 -2.63
CA GLU A 272 4.79 -15.78 -3.26
C GLU A 272 5.80 -16.21 -2.18
N PRO A 273 6.37 -17.43 -2.24
CA PRO A 273 7.31 -17.91 -1.22
C PRO A 273 8.50 -16.98 -0.97
N GLU A 274 8.98 -16.32 -2.02
CA GLU A 274 10.10 -15.37 -1.99
C GLU A 274 9.76 -14.11 -1.19
N SER A 275 8.49 -13.71 -1.13
CA SER A 275 8.05 -12.49 -0.46
C SER A 275 8.34 -12.50 1.03
N LEU A 276 8.05 -13.62 1.70
CA LEU A 276 8.16 -13.74 3.15
C LEU A 276 9.26 -14.71 3.60
N GLY A 277 9.71 -15.62 2.72
CA GLY A 277 10.64 -16.70 3.05
C GLY A 277 12.00 -16.24 3.60
N ALA A 278 12.42 -15.02 3.27
CA ALA A 278 13.69 -14.45 3.71
C ALA A 278 13.57 -13.41 4.85
N LEU A 279 12.38 -13.13 5.40
CA LEU A 279 12.20 -12.11 6.43
C LEU A 279 13.05 -12.33 7.69
N THR A 280 13.30 -13.60 8.04
CA THR A 280 14.14 -13.94 9.20
C THR A 280 15.59 -13.46 9.02
N LEU A 281 16.09 -13.34 7.79
CA LEU A 281 17.42 -12.76 7.53
C LEU A 281 17.49 -11.30 7.97
N ALA A 282 16.45 -10.51 7.68
CA ALA A 282 16.41 -9.10 8.06
C ALA A 282 16.49 -8.93 9.59
N SER A 283 15.79 -9.79 10.34
CA SER A 283 15.87 -9.80 11.80
C SER A 283 17.25 -10.25 12.31
N ARG A 284 17.83 -11.31 11.74
CA ARG A 284 19.15 -11.83 12.15
C ARG A 284 20.30 -10.86 11.91
N GLU A 285 20.22 -10.11 10.82
CA GLU A 285 21.25 -9.12 10.43
C GLU A 285 20.95 -7.72 10.98
N GLY A 286 19.84 -7.53 11.73
CA GLY A 286 19.47 -6.25 12.32
C GLY A 286 19.26 -5.14 11.28
N LEU A 287 18.58 -5.45 10.16
CA LEU A 287 18.41 -4.53 9.03
C LEU A 287 17.37 -3.43 9.33
N ASP A 288 17.77 -2.44 10.13
CA ASP A 288 17.03 -1.22 10.44
C ASP A 288 16.92 -0.22 9.26
N ASN A 289 17.67 -0.46 8.17
CA ASN A 289 17.58 0.32 6.93
C ASN A 289 16.60 -0.25 5.90
N LEU A 290 15.83 -1.29 6.25
CA LEU A 290 14.83 -1.91 5.39
C LEU A 290 13.41 -1.54 5.84
N ILE A 291 12.61 -1.00 4.93
CA ILE A 291 11.19 -0.73 5.17
C ILE A 291 10.34 -1.48 4.14
N PHE A 292 9.47 -2.36 4.62
CA PHE A 292 8.39 -2.95 3.81
C PHE A 292 7.12 -2.13 3.95
N VAL A 293 6.54 -1.75 2.82
CA VAL A 293 5.25 -1.06 2.72
C VAL A 293 4.30 -1.96 1.97
N ILE A 294 3.49 -2.71 2.72
CA ILE A 294 2.50 -3.65 2.18
C ILE A 294 1.18 -2.91 2.02
N ASN A 295 0.69 -2.82 0.79
CA ASN A 295 -0.61 -2.23 0.47
C ASN A 295 -1.71 -3.28 0.70
N CYS A 296 -2.24 -3.34 1.92
CA CYS A 296 -3.30 -4.26 2.29
C CYS A 296 -4.68 -3.76 1.86
N ASN A 297 -5.02 -3.92 0.58
CA ASN A 297 -6.34 -3.59 0.04
C ASN A 297 -7.33 -4.77 0.13
N LEU A 298 -6.88 -5.90 0.69
CA LEU A 298 -7.60 -7.15 0.92
C LEU A 298 -8.01 -7.87 -0.37
N GLN A 299 -7.38 -7.56 -1.49
CA GLN A 299 -7.74 -8.06 -2.82
C GLN A 299 -6.51 -8.40 -3.66
N ARG A 300 -6.61 -9.52 -4.38
CA ARG A 300 -5.78 -9.87 -5.54
C ARG A 300 -6.60 -9.73 -6.83
N LEU A 301 -6.02 -10.12 -7.96
CA LEU A 301 -6.63 -9.92 -9.28
C LEU A 301 -8.01 -10.59 -9.41
N ASP A 302 -8.16 -11.81 -8.90
CA ASP A 302 -9.35 -12.64 -9.09
C ASP A 302 -10.25 -12.78 -7.84
N GLY A 303 -10.02 -11.96 -6.80
CA GLY A 303 -10.82 -12.01 -5.57
C GLY A 303 -10.05 -11.53 -4.33
N PRO A 304 -10.58 -11.76 -3.13
CA PRO A 304 -9.83 -11.53 -1.90
C PRO A 304 -8.57 -12.41 -1.85
N VAL A 305 -7.57 -11.92 -1.10
CA VAL A 305 -6.33 -12.67 -0.80
C VAL A 305 -6.69 -13.97 -0.09
#